data_AF-A0A0N1NZV8-F1
#
_entry.id   AF-A0A0N1NZV8-F1
#
_cell.length_a   1.000
_cell.length_b   1.000
_cell.length_c   1.000
_cell.angle_alpha   90.00
_cell.angle_beta   90.00
_cell.angle_gamma   90.00
#
_symmetry.space_group_name_H-M   'P 1'
#
loop_
_entity.id
_entity.type
_entity.pdbx_description
1 polymer ?
#
loop_
_entity_poly.entity_id
_entity_poly.type
_entity_poly.pdbx_seq_one_letter_code
_entity_poly.pdbx_strand_id
1 'polypeptide(L)'
;MGESATDVDLSAFGKVRALTIDDLRRYSAANLDPLTVQVGQILCKDFTFSPYGQRNLSNAFDALPTNLASQDDFEIGYGQSHVIHSILKSDEGFRLAAVVGALSEYFAAEVVVELFLQLCARSGLPMAWRPLEHQWRRMVRCLNGVLAASSFGVLLSNVEDAVESEPLVGSVLDVQQLLDSLLQLNDSKQTSRRKLRSGSDITFLTTVAEWLFGLRTAVVSGTGALLYTSQSVQGEEDANVVFVRSSSIGDHVQKLSLSEKAITTSPIRGGRVAFDHLFRSCFGNAFTSLPDDLLAAMIYSASNIVKHILDKERPNWAFEILSQSSLSGEQSVGLADTLTAWFPELRRLVPRFRKYAKMTHDELGAVFDRTYTEIRRICPCAYCVGGKLQQGEAHPHPEQCSATVAEAIFRLSFVLARMFVAPRLLPKRHGIISFLRRYYAETTPEQRKNMLATTAPSALFGPSVVQTFDSSVDMIKSAALIFANSSSPDIDAQKSLMGITHDGLAILSTGAKDVALDGGRKAQDTQWKSSIQVVPGWICLSGHEARLEVYVDIKGGVAYKDLGQLRGSHMDMRKVRQLLRWSGRTMCTTIVHANSEEERTAGRDGWYSLKNLGETEDLVCDNCQTHV
;
A
#
# COMPACT_ATOMS: atom_id res chain seq x y z
N MET A 1 45.04 21.07 33.26
CA MET A 1 43.60 21.43 33.13
C MET A 1 42.96 20.34 32.29
N GLY A 2 42.50 19.28 32.94
CA GLY A 2 41.72 18.22 32.30
C GLY A 2 40.28 18.41 32.75
N GLU A 3 39.41 18.86 31.85
CA GLU A 3 37.98 18.81 32.09
C GLU A 3 37.56 17.34 32.11
N SER A 4 37.14 16.90 33.29
CA SER A 4 36.47 15.64 33.53
C SER A 4 35.30 15.51 32.57
N ALA A 5 35.19 14.34 31.93
CA ALA A 5 33.99 13.93 31.22
C ALA A 5 32.77 14.27 32.08
N THR A 6 31.93 15.18 31.58
CA THR A 6 30.66 15.54 32.18
C THR A 6 29.82 14.27 32.27
N ASP A 7 29.67 13.71 33.48
CA ASP A 7 28.62 12.74 33.79
C ASP A 7 27.29 13.45 33.51
N VAL A 8 26.71 13.14 32.35
CA VAL A 8 25.40 13.66 31.99
C VAL A 8 24.38 12.86 32.80
N ASP A 9 23.72 13.54 33.73
CA ASP A 9 22.70 12.94 34.58
C ASP A 9 21.47 12.56 33.74
N LEU A 10 21.41 11.28 33.34
CA LEU A 10 20.28 10.66 32.65
C LEU A 10 18.97 10.81 33.41
N SER A 11 19.00 10.98 34.74
CA SER A 11 17.80 11.15 35.54
C SER A 11 17.10 12.49 35.29
N ALA A 12 17.84 13.52 34.83
CA ALA A 12 17.29 14.83 34.49
C ALA A 12 16.32 14.78 33.29
N PHE A 13 16.47 13.77 32.42
CA PHE A 13 15.62 13.59 31.23
C PHE A 13 14.48 12.60 31.45
N GLY A 14 14.41 11.96 32.64
CA GLY A 14 13.36 11.02 33.04
C GLY A 14 13.91 9.67 33.48
N LYS A 15 13.04 8.82 34.04
CA LYS A 15 13.41 7.44 34.36
C LYS A 15 13.62 6.66 33.07
N VAL A 16 14.88 6.38 32.73
CA VAL A 16 15.22 5.46 31.63
C VAL A 16 14.63 4.09 31.95
N ARG A 17 13.74 3.61 31.09
CA ARG A 17 13.13 2.30 31.26
C ARG A 17 14.17 1.20 31.05
N ALA A 18 14.23 0.24 31.98
CA ALA A 18 15.03 -0.97 31.80
C ALA A 18 14.52 -1.76 30.57
N LEU A 19 15.44 -2.07 29.64
CA LEU A 19 15.13 -2.89 28.47
C LEU A 19 15.27 -4.36 28.80
N THR A 20 14.29 -5.16 28.39
CA THR A 20 14.37 -6.62 28.48
C THR A 20 15.20 -7.19 27.33
N ILE A 21 15.67 -8.44 27.46
CA ILE A 21 16.38 -9.14 26.36
C ILE A 21 15.49 -9.22 25.12
N ASP A 22 14.18 -9.44 25.29
CA ASP A 22 13.24 -9.48 24.17
C ASP A 22 13.07 -8.11 23.51
N ASP A 23 13.06 -7.01 24.29
CA ASP A 23 13.06 -5.67 23.71
C ASP A 23 14.31 -5.45 22.85
N LEU A 24 15.50 -5.82 23.36
CA LEU A 24 16.77 -5.71 22.62
C LEU A 24 16.79 -6.57 21.35
N ARG A 25 16.24 -7.79 21.41
CA ARG A 25 16.10 -8.67 20.23
C ARG A 25 15.26 -7.99 19.15
N ARG A 26 14.11 -7.43 19.51
CA ARG A 26 13.22 -6.73 18.55
C ARG A 26 13.84 -5.47 17.97
N TYR A 27 14.59 -4.71 18.78
CA TYR A 27 15.35 -3.55 18.30
C TYR A 27 16.45 -3.97 17.31
N SER A 28 17.24 -4.98 17.66
CA SER A 28 18.28 -5.54 16.78
C SER A 28 17.69 -6.06 15.47
N ALA A 29 16.56 -6.74 15.54
CA ALA A 29 15.80 -7.27 14.42
C ALA A 29 15.35 -6.19 13.41
N ALA A 30 14.86 -5.07 13.92
CA ALA A 30 14.49 -3.89 13.13
C ALA A 30 15.70 -3.02 12.75
N ASN A 31 16.91 -3.45 13.11
CA ASN A 31 18.14 -2.67 13.00
C ASN A 31 18.03 -1.26 13.63
N LEU A 32 17.19 -1.12 14.66
CA LEU A 32 16.88 0.15 15.29
C LEU A 32 17.67 0.28 16.60
N ASP A 33 18.48 1.32 16.71
CA ASP A 33 19.19 1.62 17.95
C ASP A 33 18.18 1.99 19.07
N PRO A 34 18.17 1.27 20.21
CA PRO A 34 17.31 1.59 21.34
C PRO A 34 17.45 3.04 21.82
N LEU A 35 18.64 3.65 21.71
CA LEU A 35 18.85 5.05 22.06
C LEU A 35 17.98 5.98 21.22
N THR A 36 17.80 5.68 19.93
CA THR A 36 16.94 6.46 19.02
C THR A 36 15.50 6.48 19.51
N VAL A 37 15.01 5.33 19.97
CA VAL A 37 13.66 5.19 20.51
C VAL A 37 13.52 5.97 21.81
N GLN A 38 14.50 5.87 22.71
CA GLN A 38 14.50 6.63 23.97
C GLN A 38 14.50 8.14 23.73
N VAL A 39 15.32 8.62 22.80
CA VAL A 39 15.34 10.04 22.41
C VAL A 39 13.99 10.44 21.82
N GLY A 40 13.42 9.65 20.91
CA GLY A 40 12.09 9.89 20.37
C GLY A 40 11.02 9.97 21.46
N GLN A 41 11.06 9.07 22.44
CA GLN A 41 10.17 9.08 23.60
C GLN A 41 10.31 10.37 24.42
N ILE A 42 11.54 10.81 24.69
CA ILE A 42 11.81 12.07 25.39
C ILE A 42 11.26 13.28 24.62
N LEU A 43 11.45 13.32 23.30
CA LEU A 43 10.96 14.43 22.47
C LEU A 43 9.43 14.46 22.37
N CYS A 44 8.79 13.30 22.41
CA CYS A 44 7.34 13.18 22.32
C CYS A 44 6.64 13.16 23.69
N LYS A 45 7.37 13.20 24.81
CA LYS A 45 6.79 13.06 26.17
C LYS A 45 5.76 14.14 26.49
N ASP A 46 5.99 15.35 25.98
CA ASP A 46 5.16 16.52 26.28
C ASP A 46 3.90 16.57 25.41
N PHE A 47 3.73 15.63 24.47
CA PHE A 47 2.53 15.54 23.66
C PHE A 47 1.33 15.08 24.50
N THR A 48 0.36 15.96 24.69
CA THR A 48 -0.86 15.73 25.46
C THR A 48 -2.05 15.53 24.54
N PHE A 49 -2.40 14.26 24.28
CA PHE A 49 -3.57 13.93 23.47
C PHE A 49 -4.85 14.03 24.29
N SER A 50 -5.94 14.43 23.63
CA SER A 50 -7.26 14.46 24.25
C SER A 50 -7.74 13.05 24.62
N PRO A 51 -8.70 12.90 25.55
CA PRO A 51 -9.31 11.60 25.82
C PRO A 51 -9.92 10.94 24.58
N TYR A 52 -10.44 11.75 23.64
CA TYR A 52 -10.93 11.27 22.36
C TYR A 52 -9.80 10.73 21.48
N GLY A 53 -8.70 11.47 21.33
CA GLY A 53 -7.54 11.04 20.57
C GLY A 53 -6.84 9.82 21.16
N GLN A 54 -6.76 9.70 22.49
CA GLN A 54 -6.22 8.51 23.16
C GLN A 54 -7.06 7.26 22.83
N ARG A 55 -8.39 7.36 22.82
CA ARG A 55 -9.27 6.25 22.41
C ARG A 55 -9.05 5.89 20.95
N ASN A 56 -8.95 6.88 20.08
CA ASN A 56 -8.69 6.65 18.66
C ASN A 56 -7.36 5.89 18.44
N LEU A 57 -6.31 6.31 19.15
CA LEU A 57 -5.00 5.68 19.11
C LEU A 57 -4.99 4.28 19.71
N SER A 58 -5.63 4.06 20.88
CA SER A 58 -5.76 2.72 21.46
C SER A 58 -6.46 1.79 20.48
N ASN A 59 -7.61 2.21 19.94
CA ASN A 59 -8.35 1.43 18.95
C ASN A 59 -7.52 1.12 17.69
N ALA A 60 -6.67 2.05 17.25
CA ALA A 60 -5.79 1.85 16.10
C ALA A 60 -4.66 0.85 16.41
N PHE A 61 -4.01 0.98 17.57
CA PHE A 61 -2.91 0.11 17.99
C PHE A 61 -3.38 -1.30 18.38
N ASP A 62 -4.55 -1.42 18.99
CA ASP A 62 -5.18 -2.70 19.33
C ASP A 62 -5.67 -3.45 18.08
N ALA A 63 -5.95 -2.72 16.99
CA ALA A 63 -6.36 -3.27 15.71
C ALA A 63 -5.19 -3.56 14.75
N LEU A 64 -3.93 -3.42 15.19
CA LEU A 64 -2.79 -3.73 14.35
C LEU A 64 -2.82 -5.22 13.96
N PRO A 65 -2.76 -5.53 12.66
CA PRO A 65 -2.86 -6.90 12.19
C PRO A 65 -1.67 -7.73 12.67
N THR A 66 -1.98 -8.83 13.36
CA THR A 66 -1.05 -9.87 13.80
C THR A 66 -1.33 -11.15 13.02
N ASN A 67 -1.19 -11.09 11.69
CA ASN A 67 -1.44 -12.27 10.87
C ASN A 67 -0.22 -13.21 10.94
N LEU A 68 -0.35 -14.23 11.78
CA LEU A 68 0.55 -15.39 11.80
C LEU A 68 0.17 -16.30 10.63
N ALA A 69 0.96 -16.28 9.55
CA ALA A 69 1.04 -17.46 8.71
C ALA A 69 1.64 -18.57 9.59
N SER A 70 0.99 -19.74 9.64
CA SER A 70 1.06 -20.70 10.75
C SER A 70 2.38 -21.50 10.91
N GLN A 71 3.55 -20.89 10.72
CA GLN A 71 4.84 -21.47 11.06
C GLN A 71 5.63 -20.45 11.87
N ASP A 72 6.16 -20.88 13.02
CA ASP A 72 6.71 -20.07 14.13
C ASP A 72 7.80 -19.04 13.74
N ASP A 73 8.28 -19.04 12.49
CA ASP A 73 9.33 -18.19 11.99
C ASP A 73 8.87 -17.11 10.99
N PHE A 74 7.60 -17.06 10.57
CA PHE A 74 7.16 -16.10 9.54
C PHE A 74 5.94 -15.29 9.96
N GLU A 75 6.13 -13.98 10.15
CA GLU A 75 5.08 -13.05 10.56
C GLU A 75 4.83 -12.00 9.47
N ILE A 76 3.56 -11.66 9.24
CA ILE A 76 3.15 -10.57 8.34
C ILE A 76 2.36 -9.53 9.14
N GLY A 77 2.70 -8.27 8.93
CA GLY A 77 2.09 -7.12 9.59
C GLY A 77 2.86 -6.71 10.84
N TYR A 78 2.14 -6.44 11.92
CA TYR A 78 2.72 -6.07 13.21
C TYR A 78 2.74 -7.28 14.17
N GLY A 79 3.39 -8.37 13.71
CA GLY A 79 3.53 -9.62 14.46
C GLY A 79 4.18 -9.46 15.84
N GLN A 80 4.23 -10.53 16.64
CA GLN A 80 4.67 -10.44 18.03
C GLN A 80 6.16 -10.09 18.16
N SER A 81 6.95 -10.35 17.12
CA SER A 81 8.35 -9.96 17.03
C SER A 81 8.54 -8.48 16.62
N HIS A 82 7.48 -7.78 16.21
CA HIS A 82 7.60 -6.41 15.73
C HIS A 82 7.96 -5.44 16.87
N VAL A 83 8.87 -4.50 16.58
CA VAL A 83 9.42 -3.54 17.55
C VAL A 83 8.37 -2.60 18.16
N ILE A 84 7.25 -2.38 17.46
CA ILE A 84 6.11 -1.58 17.94
C ILE A 84 5.64 -2.04 19.32
N HIS A 85 5.60 -3.35 19.59
CA HIS A 85 5.16 -3.90 20.87
C HIS A 85 6.11 -3.58 22.02
N SER A 86 7.38 -3.29 21.73
CA SER A 86 8.34 -2.82 22.74
C SER A 86 8.18 -1.33 23.02
N ILE A 87 7.86 -0.57 21.96
CA ILE A 87 7.64 0.88 22.00
C ILE A 87 6.36 1.19 22.78
N LEU A 88 5.23 0.52 22.47
CA LEU A 88 3.92 0.78 23.08
C LEU A 88 3.80 0.40 24.57
N LYS A 89 4.81 -0.28 25.14
CA LYS A 89 4.84 -0.64 26.57
C LYS A 89 4.99 0.56 27.53
N SER A 90 5.24 1.77 27.03
CA SER A 90 5.26 3.00 27.85
C SER A 90 4.40 4.11 27.23
N ASP A 91 3.93 5.03 28.06
CA ASP A 91 3.12 6.18 27.63
C ASP A 91 3.88 7.07 26.65
N GLU A 92 5.18 7.29 26.87
CA GLU A 92 6.03 8.08 25.96
C GLU A 92 6.20 7.37 24.61
N GLY A 93 6.30 6.04 24.61
CA GLY A 93 6.37 5.26 23.39
C GLY A 93 5.04 5.25 22.63
N PHE A 94 3.92 5.22 23.34
CA PHE A 94 2.59 5.43 22.75
C PHE A 94 2.49 6.79 22.06
N ARG A 95 2.98 7.87 22.70
CA ARG A 95 3.05 9.21 22.09
C ARG A 95 3.95 9.28 20.86
N LEU A 96 5.13 8.67 20.96
CA LEU A 96 6.06 8.57 19.83
C LEU A 96 5.42 7.86 18.64
N ALA A 97 4.82 6.68 18.86
CA ALA A 97 4.14 5.92 17.82
C ALA A 97 2.99 6.70 17.19
N ALA A 98 2.22 7.44 18.00
CA ALA A 98 1.12 8.28 17.52
C ALA A 98 1.60 9.43 16.61
N VAL A 99 2.61 10.19 17.06
CA VAL A 99 3.16 11.33 16.29
C VAL A 99 3.79 10.85 15.00
N VAL A 100 4.65 9.83 15.05
CA VAL A 100 5.32 9.29 13.86
C VAL A 100 4.30 8.66 12.92
N GLY A 101 3.37 7.86 13.44
CA GLY A 101 2.32 7.22 12.64
C GLY A 101 1.44 8.24 11.91
N ALA A 102 1.04 9.33 12.58
CA ALA A 102 0.28 10.40 11.94
C ALA A 102 1.10 11.11 10.86
N LEU A 103 2.36 11.48 11.15
CA LEU A 103 3.24 12.14 10.19
C LEU A 103 3.49 11.26 8.96
N SER A 104 3.78 9.97 9.16
CA SER A 104 4.06 9.02 8.07
C SER A 104 2.84 8.67 7.22
N GLU A 105 1.63 8.91 7.72
CA GLU A 105 0.41 8.70 6.94
C GLU A 105 0.21 9.81 5.88
N TYR A 106 0.84 10.99 6.01
CA TYR A 106 0.73 12.11 5.06
C TYR A 106 2.06 12.53 4.40
N PHE A 107 3.17 12.42 5.13
CA PHE A 107 4.48 12.89 4.69
C PHE A 107 5.43 11.74 4.34
N ALA A 108 6.31 12.01 3.37
CA ALA A 108 7.43 11.12 3.08
C ALA A 108 8.37 10.99 4.27
N ALA A 109 9.07 9.86 4.38
CA ALA A 109 9.94 9.57 5.52
C ALA A 109 11.01 10.64 5.73
N GLU A 110 11.51 11.25 4.66
CA GLU A 110 12.51 12.32 4.68
C GLU A 110 12.02 13.55 5.46
N VAL A 111 10.77 13.95 5.25
CA VAL A 111 10.14 15.08 5.96
C VAL A 111 9.98 14.75 7.44
N VAL A 112 9.54 13.52 7.76
CA VAL A 112 9.38 13.08 9.15
C VAL A 112 10.73 13.07 9.87
N VAL A 113 11.78 12.53 9.22
CA VAL A 113 13.14 12.52 9.76
C VAL A 113 13.65 13.94 10.01
N GLU A 114 13.48 14.85 9.05
CA GLU A 114 13.89 16.25 9.19
C GLU A 114 13.16 16.93 10.37
N LEU A 115 11.86 16.68 10.53
CA LEU A 115 11.09 17.20 11.67
C LEU A 115 11.67 16.75 13.01
N PHE A 116 12.04 15.47 13.14
CA PHE A 116 12.67 14.95 14.36
C PHE A 116 14.09 15.49 14.59
N LEU A 117 14.87 15.72 13.54
CA LEU A 117 16.17 16.37 13.65
C LEU A 117 16.04 17.82 14.16
N GLN A 118 15.05 18.56 13.67
CA GLN A 118 14.76 19.92 14.15
C GLN A 118 14.23 19.92 15.59
N LEU A 119 13.38 18.95 15.95
CA LEU A 119 12.91 18.79 17.32
C LEU A 119 14.07 18.46 18.28
N CYS A 120 15.04 17.63 17.86
CA CYS A 120 16.29 17.39 18.61
C CYS A 120 17.13 18.67 18.78
N ALA A 121 17.21 19.50 17.75
CA ALA A 121 17.99 20.74 17.81
C ALA A 121 17.39 21.72 18.83
N ARG A 122 16.06 21.74 18.96
CA ARG A 122 15.32 22.63 19.87
C ARG A 122 15.23 22.13 21.31
N SER A 123 15.32 20.82 21.54
CA SER A 123 15.17 20.23 22.87
C SER A 123 16.38 20.41 23.79
N GLY A 124 17.50 20.95 23.29
CA GLY A 124 18.71 21.14 24.07
C GLY A 124 19.43 19.82 24.41
N LEU A 125 19.06 18.71 23.77
CA LEU A 125 19.71 17.42 24.00
C LEU A 125 21.21 17.48 23.67
N PRO A 126 22.07 16.87 24.50
CA PRO A 126 23.50 16.76 24.24
C PRO A 126 23.76 16.18 22.85
N MET A 127 24.77 16.72 22.16
CA MET A 127 25.11 16.27 20.81
C MET A 127 25.41 14.77 20.74
N ALA A 128 26.02 14.21 21.79
CA ALA A 128 26.32 12.78 21.89
C ALA A 128 25.08 11.87 21.89
N TRP A 129 23.89 12.40 22.19
CA TRP A 129 22.65 11.63 22.26
C TRP A 129 21.80 11.77 21.01
N ARG A 130 22.19 12.66 20.07
CA ARG A 130 21.40 12.90 18.88
C ARG A 130 21.55 11.70 17.94
N PRO A 131 20.46 10.96 17.67
CA PRO A 131 20.52 9.84 16.74
C PRO A 131 20.87 10.32 15.34
N LEU A 132 21.57 9.45 14.61
CA LEU A 132 21.93 9.70 13.23
C LEU A 132 20.68 9.64 12.34
N GLU A 133 20.68 10.40 11.24
CA GLU A 133 19.56 10.49 10.29
C GLU A 133 19.03 9.12 9.83
N HIS A 134 19.93 8.16 9.58
CA HIS A 134 19.54 6.82 9.15
C HIS A 134 18.81 6.02 10.24
N GLN A 135 19.08 6.28 11.53
CA GLN A 135 18.35 5.65 12.64
C GLN A 135 16.94 6.22 12.76
N TRP A 136 16.78 7.53 12.59
CA TRP A 136 15.46 8.16 12.48
C TRP A 136 14.67 7.57 11.33
N ARG A 137 15.29 7.40 10.16
CA ARG A 137 14.65 6.78 8.99
C ARG A 137 14.20 5.35 9.29
N ARG A 138 15.00 4.54 10.01
CA ARG A 138 14.60 3.19 10.45
C ARG A 138 13.41 3.23 11.41
N MET A 139 13.44 4.13 12.40
CA MET A 139 12.32 4.30 13.33
C MET A 139 11.03 4.69 12.60
N VAL A 140 11.11 5.65 11.68
CA VAL A 140 9.97 6.09 10.85
C VAL A 140 9.41 4.92 10.05
N ARG A 141 10.26 4.10 9.43
CA ARG A 141 9.80 2.89 8.72
C ARG A 141 9.10 1.90 9.64
N CYS A 142 9.61 1.69 10.86
CA CYS A 142 9.00 0.79 11.85
C CYS A 142 7.60 1.22 12.28
N LEU A 143 7.38 2.53 12.33
CA LEU A 143 6.14 3.13 12.80
C LEU A 143 5.23 3.58 11.65
N ASN A 144 5.67 3.45 10.40
CA ASN A 144 4.85 3.74 9.24
C ASN A 144 3.74 2.69 9.11
N GLY A 145 2.54 3.11 8.71
CA GLY A 145 1.38 2.25 8.53
C GLY A 145 0.58 1.92 9.79
N VAL A 146 1.03 2.34 10.98
CA VAL A 146 0.35 2.01 12.25
C VAL A 146 -1.05 2.62 12.37
N LEU A 147 -1.33 3.68 11.59
CA LEU A 147 -2.65 4.30 11.49
C LEU A 147 -3.40 3.95 10.19
N ALA A 148 -2.83 3.07 9.35
CA ALA A 148 -3.37 2.77 8.02
C ALA A 148 -4.77 2.13 8.03
N ALA A 149 -5.09 1.39 9.10
CA ALA A 149 -6.38 0.74 9.30
C ALA A 149 -7.32 1.55 10.23
N SER A 150 -7.01 2.82 10.48
CA SER A 150 -7.79 3.72 11.33
C SER A 150 -8.61 4.73 10.53
N SER A 151 -9.47 5.49 11.20
CA SER A 151 -10.23 6.59 10.59
C SER A 151 -9.40 7.85 10.30
N PHE A 152 -8.13 7.91 10.75
CA PHE A 152 -7.26 9.08 10.55
C PHE A 152 -7.10 9.41 9.07
N GLY A 153 -6.76 8.41 8.24
CA GLY A 153 -6.59 8.60 6.80
C GLY A 153 -7.88 9.04 6.10
N VAL A 154 -9.05 8.62 6.60
CA VAL A 154 -10.35 9.03 6.04
C VAL A 154 -10.64 10.50 6.36
N LEU A 155 -10.41 10.92 7.61
CA LEU A 155 -10.55 12.32 7.98
C LEU A 155 -9.59 13.21 7.18
N LEU A 156 -8.35 12.77 7.00
CA LEU A 156 -7.35 13.44 6.17
C LEU A 156 -7.88 13.68 4.75
N SER A 157 -8.49 12.66 4.13
CA SER A 157 -9.08 12.80 2.78
C SER A 157 -10.25 13.77 2.76
N ASN A 158 -11.10 13.76 3.79
CA ASN A 158 -12.25 14.67 3.85
C ASN A 158 -11.82 16.14 3.98
N VAL A 159 -10.79 16.41 4.79
CA VAL A 159 -10.20 17.75 4.90
C VAL A 159 -9.53 18.14 3.59
N GLU A 160 -8.80 17.22 2.95
CA GLU A 160 -8.15 17.45 1.65
C GLU A 160 -9.18 17.85 0.58
N ASP A 161 -10.26 17.08 0.45
CA ASP A 161 -11.34 17.34 -0.52
C ASP A 161 -11.98 18.72 -0.30
N ALA A 162 -12.14 19.14 0.96
CA ALA A 162 -12.70 20.44 1.31
C ALA A 162 -11.75 21.61 1.01
N VAL A 163 -10.43 21.41 1.16
CA VAL A 163 -9.42 22.46 0.97
C VAL A 163 -8.95 22.56 -0.49
N GLU A 164 -8.92 21.46 -1.24
CA GLU A 164 -8.48 21.39 -2.64
C GLU A 164 -9.37 22.13 -3.64
N SER A 165 -10.54 22.64 -3.22
CA SER A 165 -11.41 23.47 -4.07
C SER A 165 -10.74 24.72 -4.63
N GLU A 166 -9.61 25.15 -4.06
CA GLU A 166 -8.71 26.15 -4.66
C GLU A 166 -7.31 25.55 -4.88
N PRO A 167 -6.69 25.73 -6.07
CA PRO A 167 -5.38 25.15 -6.37
C PRO A 167 -4.25 25.82 -5.57
N LEU A 168 -3.49 25.02 -4.80
CA LEU A 168 -2.21 25.44 -4.19
C LEU A 168 -1.11 25.39 -5.27
N VAL A 169 -0.98 26.47 -6.04
CA VAL A 169 0.15 26.60 -6.98
C VAL A 169 1.40 27.03 -6.19
N GLY A 170 2.40 26.16 -6.11
CA GLY A 170 3.76 26.51 -5.68
C GLY A 170 4.03 26.59 -4.16
N SER A 171 3.15 26.07 -3.29
CA SER A 171 3.45 26.01 -1.86
C SER A 171 4.53 24.95 -1.58
N VAL A 172 5.70 25.40 -1.12
CA VAL A 172 6.77 24.56 -0.59
C VAL A 172 6.47 24.25 0.87
N LEU A 173 6.69 23.00 1.30
CA LEU A 173 6.57 22.61 2.70
C LEU A 173 7.72 23.21 3.52
N ASP A 174 7.38 24.02 4.54
CA ASP A 174 8.33 24.49 5.54
C ASP A 174 8.23 23.60 6.80
N VAL A 175 9.25 22.78 7.02
CA VAL A 175 9.29 21.84 8.15
C VAL A 175 9.36 22.57 9.50
N GLN A 176 9.98 23.75 9.56
CA GLN A 176 10.03 24.54 10.79
C GLN A 176 8.63 25.07 11.13
N GLN A 177 7.93 25.64 10.15
CA GLN A 177 6.55 26.11 10.33
C GLN A 177 5.60 24.97 10.71
N LEU A 178 5.75 23.80 10.09
CA LEU A 178 5.00 22.58 10.45
C LEU A 178 5.26 22.20 11.91
N LEU A 179 6.53 22.17 12.34
CA LEU A 179 6.90 21.84 13.71
C LEU A 179 6.36 22.86 14.70
N ASP A 180 6.49 24.15 14.42
CA ASP A 180 5.96 25.23 15.25
C ASP A 180 4.44 25.15 15.41
N SER A 181 3.73 24.85 14.32
CA SER A 181 2.29 24.68 14.34
C SER A 181 1.88 23.43 15.14
N LEU A 182 2.61 22.32 14.99
CA LEU A 182 2.35 21.08 15.73
C LEU A 182 2.58 21.26 17.23
N LEU A 183 3.67 21.94 17.63
CA LEU A 183 3.95 22.25 19.02
C LEU A 183 2.92 23.24 19.61
N GLN A 184 2.46 24.21 18.82
CA GLN A 184 1.36 25.08 19.22
C GLN A 184 0.09 24.27 19.47
N LEU A 185 -0.30 23.36 18.56
CA LEU A 185 -1.49 22.50 18.76
C LEU A 185 -1.45 21.72 20.08
N ASN A 186 -0.25 21.26 20.46
CA ASN A 186 -0.02 20.50 21.67
C ASN A 186 -0.22 21.30 22.98
N ASP A 187 -0.15 22.63 22.95
CA ASP A 187 -0.36 23.45 24.15
C ASP A 187 -1.83 23.40 24.60
N SER A 188 -2.14 22.39 25.41
CA SER A 188 -3.46 22.07 25.96
C SER A 188 -3.95 23.04 27.04
N LYS A 189 -3.10 23.99 27.47
CA LYS A 189 -3.44 24.97 28.50
C LYS A 189 -4.17 26.20 27.95
N GLN A 190 -4.27 26.34 26.63
CA GLN A 190 -4.88 27.51 26.01
C GLN A 190 -6.34 27.25 25.65
N THR A 191 -7.25 27.82 26.44
CA THR A 191 -8.70 27.82 26.18
C THR A 191 -9.14 28.83 25.12
N SER A 192 -8.24 29.72 24.69
CA SER A 192 -8.50 30.77 23.71
C SER A 192 -8.52 30.25 22.28
N ARG A 193 -9.35 30.89 21.44
CA ARG A 193 -9.38 30.66 19.99
C ARG A 193 -8.05 31.06 19.37
N ARG A 194 -7.48 30.18 18.54
CA ARG A 194 -6.18 30.40 17.88
C ARG A 194 -6.34 30.53 16.37
N LYS A 195 -5.54 31.40 15.76
CA LYS A 195 -5.41 31.52 14.31
C LYS A 195 -4.01 31.07 13.90
N LEU A 196 -3.90 29.95 13.20
CA LEU A 196 -2.63 29.39 12.73
C LEU A 196 -2.53 29.58 11.21
N ARG A 197 -1.41 30.12 10.74
CA ARG A 197 -1.14 30.22 9.29
C ARG A 197 -0.44 28.95 8.84
N SER A 198 -0.94 28.33 7.78
CA SER A 198 -0.38 27.09 7.24
C SER A 198 -0.50 27.05 5.72
N GLY A 199 0.42 26.34 5.07
CA GLY A 199 0.54 26.21 3.63
C GLY A 199 0.01 24.86 3.15
N SER A 200 0.88 24.06 2.53
CA SER A 200 0.57 22.72 2.02
C SER A 200 0.35 21.67 3.12
N ASP A 201 0.70 21.98 4.37
CA ASP A 201 0.53 21.15 5.56
C ASP A 201 -0.82 21.34 6.28
N ILE A 202 -1.66 22.25 5.79
CA ILE A 202 -2.91 22.64 6.45
C ILE A 202 -3.87 21.47 6.64
N THR A 203 -3.96 20.58 5.65
CA THR A 203 -4.78 19.36 5.69
C THR A 203 -4.32 18.46 6.84
N PHE A 204 -3.02 18.25 6.96
CA PHE A 204 -2.44 17.42 8.01
C PHE A 204 -2.66 18.04 9.40
N LEU A 205 -2.33 19.33 9.58
CA LEU A 205 -2.47 20.00 10.87
C LEU A 205 -3.92 20.04 11.34
N THR A 206 -4.86 20.29 10.43
CA THR A 206 -6.31 20.26 10.73
C THR A 206 -6.75 18.87 11.18
N THR A 207 -6.32 17.84 10.46
CA THR A 207 -6.63 16.44 10.78
C THR A 207 -6.05 16.02 12.12
N VAL A 208 -4.81 16.40 12.42
CA VAL A 208 -4.15 16.13 13.71
C VAL A 208 -4.85 16.86 14.86
N ALA A 209 -5.18 18.14 14.66
CA ALA A 209 -5.91 18.93 15.66
C ALA A 209 -7.25 18.27 16.02
N GLU A 210 -8.00 17.78 15.05
CA GLU A 210 -9.29 17.12 15.28
C GLU A 210 -9.13 15.70 15.82
N TRP A 211 -8.31 14.86 15.20
CA TRP A 211 -8.25 13.42 15.49
C TRP A 211 -7.41 13.07 16.73
N LEU A 212 -6.27 13.74 16.94
CA LEU A 212 -5.38 13.52 18.09
C LEU A 212 -5.71 14.44 19.27
N PHE A 213 -5.85 15.74 18.99
CA PHE A 213 -6.04 16.74 20.04
C PHE A 213 -7.51 17.02 20.36
N GLY A 214 -8.46 16.45 19.62
CA GLY A 214 -9.89 16.62 19.90
C GLY A 214 -10.36 18.08 19.82
N LEU A 215 -9.64 18.91 19.06
CA LEU A 215 -9.92 20.33 18.92
C LEU A 215 -10.99 20.54 17.85
N ARG A 216 -11.86 21.52 18.09
CA ARG A 216 -12.80 22.00 17.07
C ARG A 216 -12.05 22.89 16.09
N THR A 217 -12.04 22.51 14.82
CA THR A 217 -11.22 23.17 13.80
C THR A 217 -12.08 23.80 12.72
N ALA A 218 -11.57 24.89 12.13
CA ALA A 218 -12.07 25.47 10.91
C ALA A 218 -10.88 25.82 10.00
N VAL A 219 -11.07 25.71 8.69
CA VAL A 219 -10.10 26.17 7.68
C VAL A 219 -10.73 27.30 6.89
N VAL A 220 -10.05 28.43 6.84
CA VAL A 220 -10.44 29.58 6.02
C VAL A 220 -9.40 29.84 4.94
N SER A 221 -9.87 30.19 3.75
CA SER A 221 -9.01 30.59 2.64
C SER A 221 -8.29 31.91 2.96
N GLY A 222 -7.29 32.26 2.15
CA GLY A 222 -6.65 33.58 2.24
C GLY A 222 -7.61 34.75 1.97
N THR A 223 -8.75 34.49 1.31
CA THR A 223 -9.82 35.47 1.06
C THR A 223 -10.84 35.54 2.20
N GLY A 224 -10.72 34.68 3.22
CA GLY A 224 -11.66 34.58 4.34
C GLY A 224 -12.87 33.69 4.08
N ALA A 225 -12.92 32.97 2.94
CA ALA A 225 -13.97 31.99 2.68
C ALA A 225 -13.77 30.75 3.56
N LEU A 226 -14.84 30.27 4.18
CA LEU A 226 -14.81 29.05 4.98
C LEU A 226 -14.71 27.83 4.06
N LEU A 227 -13.60 27.09 4.15
CA LEU A 227 -13.34 25.90 3.33
C LEU A 227 -13.74 24.61 4.06
N TYR A 228 -13.45 24.52 5.36
CA TYR A 228 -13.72 23.33 6.17
C TYR A 228 -14.14 23.70 7.59
N THR A 229 -14.97 22.86 8.20
CA THR A 229 -15.27 22.87 9.64
C THR A 229 -15.36 21.44 10.15
N SER A 230 -14.84 21.20 11.35
CA SER A 230 -15.06 19.91 12.04
C SER A 230 -16.55 19.67 12.28
N GLN A 231 -16.99 18.41 12.36
CA GLN A 231 -18.42 18.05 12.39
C GLN A 231 -19.23 18.69 13.53
N SER A 232 -18.55 19.14 14.60
CA SER A 232 -19.18 19.75 15.78
C SER A 232 -19.24 21.29 15.74
N VAL A 233 -18.86 21.90 14.63
CA VAL A 233 -18.71 23.36 14.45
C VAL A 233 -19.71 23.84 13.41
N GLN A 234 -20.48 24.89 13.73
CA GLN A 234 -21.43 25.50 12.78
C GLN A 234 -20.82 26.65 11.98
N GLY A 235 -19.73 27.24 12.47
CA GLY A 235 -18.98 28.28 11.78
C GLY A 235 -17.63 28.58 12.42
N GLU A 236 -16.83 29.46 11.81
CA GLU A 236 -15.47 29.80 12.27
C GLU A 236 -15.44 30.26 13.74
N GLU A 237 -16.53 30.85 14.24
CA GLU A 237 -16.64 31.40 15.60
C GLU A 237 -16.62 30.33 16.70
N ASP A 238 -17.14 29.13 16.41
CA ASP A 238 -17.20 28.02 17.37
C ASP A 238 -15.90 27.20 17.41
N ALA A 239 -14.98 27.44 16.47
CA ALA A 239 -13.73 26.70 16.36
C ALA A 239 -12.72 27.13 17.43
N ASN A 240 -12.06 26.15 18.06
CA ASN A 240 -10.93 26.38 18.96
C ASN A 240 -9.67 26.78 18.18
N VAL A 241 -9.50 26.21 16.98
CA VAL A 241 -8.37 26.51 16.09
C VAL A 241 -8.88 26.81 14.69
N VAL A 242 -8.51 27.98 14.18
CA VAL A 242 -8.77 28.38 12.81
C VAL A 242 -7.47 28.36 12.04
N PHE A 243 -7.39 27.51 11.02
CA PHE A 243 -6.27 27.52 10.10
C PHE A 243 -6.55 28.48 8.96
N VAL A 244 -5.66 29.45 8.77
CA VAL A 244 -5.71 30.41 7.67
C VAL A 244 -4.76 29.93 6.59
N ARG A 245 -5.31 29.60 5.42
CA ARG A 245 -4.54 29.17 4.26
C ARG A 245 -3.67 30.33 3.76
N SER A 246 -2.35 30.16 3.80
CA SER A 246 -1.43 31.14 3.22
C SER A 246 -1.24 30.85 1.73
N SER A 247 -1.60 31.81 0.88
CA SER A 247 -1.43 31.73 -0.58
C SER A 247 -0.06 32.22 -1.05
N SER A 248 0.77 32.79 -0.18
CA SER A 248 1.98 33.50 -0.57
C SER A 248 3.26 32.68 -0.35
N ILE A 249 4.01 32.50 -1.43
CA ILE A 249 5.46 32.20 -1.45
C ILE A 249 6.27 33.43 -0.93
N GLY A 250 5.60 34.47 -0.40
CA GLY A 250 6.01 35.86 -0.59
C GLY A 250 6.92 36.52 0.45
N ASP A 251 6.87 36.21 1.74
CA ASP A 251 7.55 37.07 2.75
C ASP A 251 8.68 36.41 3.55
N HIS A 252 8.84 35.08 3.50
CA HIS A 252 9.85 34.36 4.29
C HIS A 252 10.95 33.67 3.49
N VAL A 253 10.91 33.68 2.15
CA VAL A 253 11.94 33.01 1.31
C VAL A 253 13.30 33.74 1.33
N GLN A 254 13.39 34.95 1.90
CA GLN A 254 14.62 35.75 1.79
C GLN A 254 15.78 35.39 2.73
N LYS A 255 15.68 34.40 3.64
CA LYS A 255 16.79 34.12 4.60
C LYS A 255 16.98 32.67 5.04
N LEU A 256 16.61 31.66 4.25
CA LEU A 256 17.05 30.28 4.51
C LEU A 256 18.44 30.04 3.92
N SER A 257 19.45 30.63 4.56
CA SER A 257 20.85 30.22 4.44
C SER A 257 21.10 29.13 5.48
N LEU A 258 21.09 27.87 5.03
CA LEU A 258 21.88 26.72 5.50
C LEU A 258 21.15 25.42 5.11
N SER A 259 21.77 24.68 4.18
CA SER A 259 21.34 23.42 3.54
C SER A 259 20.33 23.56 2.38
N GLU A 260 20.87 23.63 1.15
CA GLU A 260 20.20 23.68 -0.17
C GLU A 260 19.39 22.42 -0.55
N LYS A 261 18.74 21.76 0.40
CA LYS A 261 17.70 20.77 0.09
C LYS A 261 16.37 21.29 0.57
N ALA A 262 15.83 22.28 -0.14
CA ALA A 262 14.38 22.39 -0.21
C ALA A 262 13.89 21.00 -0.64
N ILE A 263 13.31 20.25 0.29
CA ILE A 263 12.80 18.92 0.01
C ILE A 263 11.58 19.16 -0.90
N THR A 264 11.81 19.16 -2.20
CA THR A 264 10.78 19.25 -3.24
C THR A 264 9.98 17.95 -3.34
N THR A 265 10.16 17.01 -2.40
CA THR A 265 9.27 15.86 -2.28
C THR A 265 7.91 16.43 -1.97
N SER A 266 7.06 16.45 -2.99
CA SER A 266 5.64 16.68 -2.79
C SER A 266 5.19 15.77 -1.65
N PRO A 267 4.33 16.23 -0.72
CA PRO A 267 3.75 15.35 0.29
C PRO A 267 3.26 14.06 -0.39
N ILE A 268 3.27 12.93 0.33
CA ILE A 268 2.62 11.70 -0.16
C ILE A 268 1.12 12.01 -0.11
N ARG A 269 0.65 12.76 -1.11
CA ARG A 269 -0.69 13.34 -1.11
C ARG A 269 -1.72 12.22 -1.02
N GLY A 270 -2.89 12.53 -0.47
CA GLY A 270 -3.99 11.59 -0.36
C GLY A 270 -4.16 10.99 1.01
N GLY A 271 -5.25 11.38 1.66
CA GLY A 271 -5.89 10.54 2.65
C GLY A 271 -6.30 9.16 2.08
N ARG A 272 -6.84 8.33 2.96
CA ARG A 272 -7.46 7.06 2.59
C ARG A 272 -8.94 7.26 2.31
N VAL A 273 -9.48 6.49 1.38
CA VAL A 273 -10.87 6.62 0.95
C VAL A 273 -11.62 5.33 1.24
N ALA A 274 -12.81 5.43 1.82
CA ALA A 274 -13.61 4.23 2.04
C ALA A 274 -14.14 3.67 0.72
N PHE A 275 -14.24 2.34 0.65
CA PHE A 275 -14.77 1.65 -0.54
C PHE A 275 -16.21 2.09 -0.92
N ASP A 276 -16.99 2.57 0.05
CA ASP A 276 -18.38 3.00 -0.13
C ASP A 276 -18.55 4.25 -1.00
N HIS A 277 -17.50 5.06 -1.13
CA HIS A 277 -17.52 6.32 -1.89
C HIS A 277 -16.22 6.51 -2.70
N LEU A 278 -15.53 5.40 -3.00
CA LEU A 278 -14.21 5.43 -3.61
C LEU A 278 -14.20 6.19 -4.94
N PHE A 279 -15.14 5.89 -5.83
CA PHE A 279 -15.12 6.44 -7.18
C PHE A 279 -15.57 7.89 -7.19
N ARG A 280 -16.56 8.24 -6.37
CA ARG A 280 -16.96 9.65 -6.20
C ARG A 280 -15.85 10.51 -5.60
N SER A 281 -15.13 10.04 -4.59
CA SER A 281 -14.03 10.81 -3.98
C SER A 281 -12.82 10.93 -4.90
N CYS A 282 -12.47 9.87 -5.64
CA CYS A 282 -11.32 9.89 -6.55
C CYS A 282 -11.59 10.60 -7.87
N PHE A 283 -12.79 10.50 -8.44
CA PHE A 283 -13.10 10.94 -9.81
C PHE A 283 -14.19 12.00 -9.91
N GLY A 284 -14.86 12.32 -8.80
CA GLY A 284 -15.84 13.42 -8.72
C GLY A 284 -16.89 13.36 -9.83
N ASN A 285 -16.97 14.46 -10.58
CA ASN A 285 -17.95 14.65 -11.66
C ASN A 285 -17.80 13.67 -12.82
N ALA A 286 -16.59 13.14 -13.08
CA ALA A 286 -16.39 12.18 -14.15
C ALA A 286 -17.13 10.86 -13.85
N PHE A 287 -17.20 10.46 -12.57
CA PHE A 287 -17.97 9.30 -12.13
C PHE A 287 -19.46 9.61 -11.97
N THR A 288 -19.82 10.71 -11.31
CA THR A 288 -21.24 11.02 -11.03
C THR A 288 -22.04 11.37 -12.28
N SER A 289 -21.39 11.77 -13.37
CA SER A 289 -22.03 12.02 -14.67
C SER A 289 -22.30 10.74 -15.47
N LEU A 290 -21.75 9.58 -15.08
CA LEU A 290 -21.97 8.31 -15.78
C LEU A 290 -23.41 7.80 -15.56
N PRO A 291 -24.22 7.62 -16.63
CA PRO A 291 -25.54 7.03 -16.50
C PRO A 291 -25.44 5.58 -16.04
N ASP A 292 -26.23 5.21 -15.03
CA ASP A 292 -26.23 3.88 -14.44
C ASP A 292 -26.46 2.77 -15.46
N ASP A 293 -27.33 3.00 -16.45
CA ASP A 293 -27.65 2.00 -17.47
C ASP A 293 -26.43 1.70 -18.34
N LEU A 294 -25.63 2.73 -18.67
CA LEU A 294 -24.40 2.56 -19.44
C LEU A 294 -23.32 1.92 -18.59
N LEU A 295 -23.13 2.39 -17.36
CA LEU A 295 -22.12 1.80 -16.46
C LEU A 295 -22.43 0.33 -16.15
N ALA A 296 -23.71 0.00 -15.90
CA ALA A 296 -24.13 -1.38 -15.67
C ALA A 296 -23.90 -2.28 -16.90
N ALA A 297 -24.27 -1.79 -18.10
CA ALA A 297 -24.03 -2.51 -19.35
C ALA A 297 -22.54 -2.78 -19.57
N MET A 298 -21.71 -1.75 -19.37
CA MET A 298 -20.26 -1.85 -19.58
C MET A 298 -19.62 -2.83 -18.60
N ILE A 299 -19.91 -2.71 -17.29
CA ILE A 299 -19.37 -3.60 -16.26
C ILE A 299 -19.79 -5.05 -16.50
N TYR A 300 -21.08 -5.28 -16.81
CA TYR A 300 -21.59 -6.62 -17.02
C TYR A 300 -21.00 -7.28 -18.27
N SER A 301 -20.98 -6.57 -19.40
CA SER A 301 -20.38 -7.08 -20.63
C SER A 301 -18.88 -7.33 -20.47
N ALA A 302 -18.14 -6.39 -19.87
CA ALA A 302 -16.71 -6.55 -19.59
C ALA A 302 -16.43 -7.80 -18.74
N SER A 303 -17.22 -8.01 -17.69
CA SER A 303 -17.06 -9.16 -16.80
C SER A 303 -17.23 -10.49 -17.53
N ASN A 304 -18.18 -10.57 -18.46
CA ASN A 304 -18.45 -11.78 -19.23
C ASN A 304 -17.44 -12.00 -20.36
N ILE A 305 -16.96 -10.92 -21.02
CA ILE A 305 -15.87 -11.00 -21.99
C ILE A 305 -14.62 -11.57 -21.33
N VAL A 306 -14.24 -11.04 -20.16
CA VAL A 306 -13.08 -11.55 -19.40
C VAL A 306 -13.32 -13.00 -19.01
N LYS A 307 -14.47 -13.34 -18.40
CA LYS A 307 -14.81 -14.72 -18.04
C LYS A 307 -14.61 -15.68 -19.22
N HIS A 308 -15.13 -15.34 -20.39
CA HIS A 308 -15.02 -16.17 -21.59
C HIS A 308 -13.58 -16.35 -22.07
N ILE A 309 -12.74 -15.31 -21.99
CA ILE A 309 -11.32 -15.40 -22.29
C ILE A 309 -10.64 -16.34 -21.28
N LEU A 310 -10.97 -16.21 -19.99
CA LEU A 310 -10.38 -17.07 -18.97
C LEU A 310 -10.77 -18.54 -19.18
N ASP A 311 -12.05 -18.80 -19.47
CA ASP A 311 -12.60 -20.14 -19.73
C ASP A 311 -11.95 -20.79 -20.95
N LYS A 312 -11.61 -20.01 -21.99
CA LYS A 312 -10.96 -20.49 -23.22
C LYS A 312 -9.46 -20.70 -23.08
N GLU A 313 -8.75 -19.73 -22.52
CA GLU A 313 -7.28 -19.72 -22.54
C GLU A 313 -6.69 -20.57 -21.43
N ARG A 314 -7.36 -20.67 -20.28
CA ARG A 314 -6.76 -21.23 -19.07
C ARG A 314 -7.91 -21.77 -18.15
N PRO A 315 -8.36 -23.02 -18.24
CA PRO A 315 -9.52 -23.50 -17.48
C PRO A 315 -9.31 -23.61 -15.95
N ASN A 316 -8.06 -23.62 -15.45
CA ASN A 316 -7.74 -23.96 -14.05
C ASN A 316 -7.49 -22.78 -13.08
N TRP A 317 -7.32 -21.55 -13.57
CA TRP A 317 -7.12 -20.31 -12.76
C TRP A 317 -8.42 -19.53 -12.58
N ALA A 318 -9.28 -19.52 -13.61
CA ALA A 318 -10.56 -18.82 -13.63
C ALA A 318 -11.46 -19.28 -12.48
N PHE A 319 -11.35 -20.55 -12.09
CA PHE A 319 -12.22 -21.16 -11.12
C PHE A 319 -12.03 -20.62 -9.70
N GLU A 320 -10.83 -20.28 -9.22
CA GLU A 320 -10.64 -19.84 -7.81
C GLU A 320 -10.87 -18.34 -7.60
N ILE A 321 -10.39 -17.49 -8.52
CA ILE A 321 -10.60 -16.03 -8.46
C ILE A 321 -12.10 -15.67 -8.60
N LEU A 322 -12.87 -16.49 -9.32
CA LEU A 322 -14.31 -16.30 -9.54
C LEU A 322 -15.20 -17.14 -8.61
N SER A 323 -14.70 -18.20 -7.96
CA SER A 323 -15.52 -19.04 -7.04
C SER A 323 -15.55 -18.52 -5.61
N GLN A 324 -14.50 -17.83 -5.13
CA GLN A 324 -14.53 -17.20 -3.80
C GLN A 324 -15.59 -16.09 -3.67
N SER A 325 -16.20 -15.68 -4.78
CA SER A 325 -17.22 -14.64 -4.87
C SER A 325 -18.59 -15.14 -5.37
N SER A 326 -18.81 -16.46 -5.44
CA SER A 326 -20.07 -17.00 -5.94
C SER A 326 -21.19 -16.94 -4.90
N LEU A 327 -22.12 -15.99 -5.08
CA LEU A 327 -23.47 -16.11 -4.52
C LEU A 327 -24.20 -17.26 -5.24
N SER A 328 -24.84 -18.12 -4.45
CA SER A 328 -25.51 -19.33 -4.91
C SER A 328 -26.71 -18.97 -5.79
N GLY A 329 -26.74 -19.34 -7.08
CA GLY A 329 -28.02 -19.40 -7.80
C GLY A 329 -28.05 -19.28 -9.33
N GLU A 330 -27.19 -18.51 -10.00
CA GLU A 330 -27.34 -18.25 -11.45
C GLU A 330 -26.00 -18.24 -12.20
N GLN A 331 -25.96 -18.79 -13.42
CA GLN A 331 -24.75 -19.22 -14.17
C GLN A 331 -23.76 -18.12 -14.64
N SER A 332 -23.89 -16.85 -14.24
CA SER A 332 -22.97 -15.80 -14.72
C SER A 332 -22.95 -14.54 -13.85
N VAL A 333 -22.32 -14.59 -12.67
CA VAL A 333 -22.25 -13.37 -11.83
C VAL A 333 -20.93 -13.13 -11.07
N GLY A 334 -19.97 -14.07 -11.07
CA GLY A 334 -18.78 -14.02 -10.19
C GLY A 334 -18.06 -12.65 -10.11
N LEU A 335 -17.57 -12.11 -11.23
CA LEU A 335 -16.80 -10.85 -11.19
C LEU A 335 -17.67 -9.61 -10.92
N ALA A 336 -18.89 -9.56 -11.46
CA ALA A 336 -19.83 -8.45 -11.22
C ALA A 336 -20.32 -8.42 -9.76
N ASP A 337 -20.48 -9.57 -9.14
CA ASP A 337 -20.74 -9.70 -7.71
C ASP A 337 -19.52 -9.30 -6.89
N THR A 338 -18.32 -9.77 -7.24
CA THR A 338 -17.06 -9.33 -6.60
C THR A 338 -16.94 -7.81 -6.62
N LEU A 339 -17.19 -7.22 -7.78
CA LEU A 339 -17.23 -5.77 -8.00
C LEU A 339 -18.17 -5.07 -7.02
N THR A 340 -19.42 -5.50 -6.91
CA THR A 340 -20.42 -4.83 -6.05
C THR A 340 -20.27 -5.17 -4.56
N ALA A 341 -19.55 -6.27 -4.25
CA ALA A 341 -19.12 -6.59 -2.90
C ALA A 341 -18.00 -5.66 -2.43
N TRP A 342 -16.96 -5.49 -3.26
CA TRP A 342 -15.82 -4.60 -2.98
C TRP A 342 -16.20 -3.12 -3.01
N PHE A 343 -17.11 -2.71 -3.90
CA PHE A 343 -17.50 -1.32 -4.07
C PHE A 343 -19.00 -1.15 -3.84
N PRO A 344 -19.42 -0.86 -2.59
CA PRO A 344 -20.83 -0.69 -2.27
C PRO A 344 -21.53 0.41 -3.10
N GLU A 345 -20.76 1.41 -3.56
CA GLU A 345 -21.20 2.46 -4.49
C GLU A 345 -21.81 1.91 -5.80
N LEU A 346 -21.41 0.70 -6.23
CA LEU A 346 -21.88 0.04 -7.45
C LEU A 346 -23.08 -0.87 -7.23
N ARG A 347 -23.52 -1.14 -6.00
CA ARG A 347 -24.65 -2.06 -5.71
C ARG A 347 -25.96 -1.63 -6.36
N ARG A 348 -26.14 -0.32 -6.55
CA ARG A 348 -27.29 0.27 -7.28
C ARG A 348 -27.41 -0.22 -8.75
N LEU A 349 -26.35 -0.80 -9.31
CA LEU A 349 -26.32 -1.33 -10.67
C LEU A 349 -26.84 -2.78 -10.76
N VAL A 350 -26.86 -3.53 -9.65
CA VAL A 350 -27.23 -4.96 -9.61
C VAL A 350 -28.58 -5.26 -10.27
N PRO A 351 -29.68 -4.50 -10.04
CA PRO A 351 -30.95 -4.77 -10.71
C PRO A 351 -30.87 -4.71 -12.24
N ARG A 352 -29.94 -3.92 -12.79
CA ARG A 352 -29.76 -3.70 -14.23
C ARG A 352 -28.96 -4.81 -14.89
N PHE A 353 -28.11 -5.52 -14.15
CA PHE A 353 -27.32 -6.66 -14.65
C PHE A 353 -28.21 -7.76 -15.26
N ARG A 354 -29.39 -8.00 -14.68
CA ARG A 354 -30.36 -9.01 -15.14
C ARG A 354 -30.78 -8.83 -16.61
N LYS A 355 -30.76 -7.59 -17.13
CA LYS A 355 -31.09 -7.29 -18.53
C LYS A 355 -30.10 -7.96 -19.50
N TYR A 356 -28.85 -8.11 -19.07
CA TYR A 356 -27.75 -8.62 -19.89
C TYR A 356 -27.45 -10.09 -19.63
N ALA A 357 -28.03 -10.68 -18.59
CA ALA A 357 -27.71 -12.04 -18.16
C ALA A 357 -28.07 -13.15 -19.15
N LYS A 358 -29.03 -12.90 -20.05
CA LYS A 358 -29.47 -13.86 -21.07
C LYS A 358 -28.77 -13.69 -22.43
N MET A 359 -27.86 -12.72 -22.55
CA MET A 359 -27.17 -12.43 -23.81
C MET A 359 -25.99 -13.38 -24.02
N THR A 360 -25.74 -13.70 -25.29
CA THR A 360 -24.57 -14.47 -25.74
C THR A 360 -23.29 -13.64 -25.65
N HIS A 361 -22.12 -14.29 -25.73
CA HIS A 361 -20.83 -13.61 -25.70
C HIS A 361 -20.70 -12.53 -26.79
N ASP A 362 -21.12 -12.83 -28.02
CA ASP A 362 -20.97 -11.91 -29.15
C ASP A 362 -21.93 -10.71 -29.03
N GLU A 363 -23.15 -10.95 -28.52
CA GLU A 363 -24.08 -9.88 -28.16
C GLU A 363 -23.51 -8.98 -27.07
N LEU A 364 -22.88 -9.56 -26.03
CA LEU A 364 -22.25 -8.81 -24.95
C LEU A 364 -21.06 -7.98 -25.44
N GLY A 365 -20.26 -8.50 -26.38
CA GLY A 365 -19.22 -7.74 -27.08
C GLY A 365 -19.78 -6.51 -27.80
N ALA A 366 -20.84 -6.69 -28.60
CA ALA A 366 -21.51 -5.58 -29.28
C ALA A 366 -22.15 -4.57 -28.32
N VAL A 367 -22.69 -5.04 -27.17
CA VAL A 367 -23.20 -4.16 -26.11
C VAL A 367 -22.07 -3.35 -25.47
N PHE A 368 -20.91 -3.97 -25.21
CA PHE A 368 -19.75 -3.26 -24.67
C PHE A 368 -19.30 -2.14 -25.61
N ASP A 369 -19.14 -2.45 -26.90
CA ASP A 369 -18.65 -1.49 -27.91
C ASP A 369 -19.60 -0.30 -28.09
N ARG A 370 -20.90 -0.58 -28.17
CA ARG A 370 -21.94 0.44 -28.25
C ARG A 370 -21.96 1.32 -27.00
N THR A 371 -21.90 0.69 -25.82
CA THR A 371 -21.96 1.39 -24.54
C THR A 371 -20.74 2.28 -24.34
N TYR A 372 -19.55 1.78 -24.66
CA TYR A 372 -18.31 2.55 -24.57
C TYR A 372 -18.34 3.78 -25.50
N THR A 373 -18.83 3.60 -26.74
CA THR A 373 -19.02 4.70 -27.70
C THR A 373 -20.00 5.74 -27.17
N GLU A 374 -21.10 5.30 -26.55
CA GLU A 374 -22.09 6.19 -25.97
C GLU A 374 -21.56 6.96 -24.76
N ILE A 375 -20.81 6.30 -23.86
CA ILE A 375 -20.14 6.98 -22.73
C ILE A 375 -19.18 8.05 -23.25
N ARG A 376 -18.43 7.78 -24.32
CA ARG A 376 -17.58 8.79 -24.96
C ARG A 376 -18.39 9.95 -25.52
N ARG A 377 -19.51 9.66 -26.18
CA ARG A 377 -20.39 10.69 -26.78
C ARG A 377 -20.92 11.68 -25.75
N ILE A 378 -21.26 11.22 -24.54
CA ILE A 378 -21.79 12.08 -23.47
C ILE A 378 -20.69 12.73 -22.62
N CYS A 379 -19.44 12.27 -22.72
CA CYS A 379 -18.33 12.78 -21.93
C CYS A 379 -17.86 14.14 -22.47
N PRO A 380 -17.88 15.22 -21.66
CA PRO A 380 -17.55 16.57 -22.13
C PRO A 380 -16.03 16.80 -22.29
N CYS A 381 -15.18 15.83 -21.96
CA CYS A 381 -13.73 16.03 -21.98
C CYS A 381 -13.19 16.17 -23.42
N ALA A 382 -12.11 16.95 -23.57
CA ALA A 382 -11.47 17.19 -24.88
C ALA A 382 -11.02 15.90 -25.57
N TYR A 383 -10.69 14.86 -24.79
CA TYR A 383 -10.30 13.54 -25.31
C TYR A 383 -11.45 12.82 -26.02
N CYS A 384 -12.67 12.88 -25.47
CA CYS A 384 -13.82 12.19 -26.05
C CYS A 384 -14.48 12.95 -27.20
N VAL A 385 -14.45 14.28 -27.16
CA VAL A 385 -15.06 15.15 -28.18
C VAL A 385 -14.30 15.13 -29.52
N GLY A 386 -13.13 14.48 -29.59
CA GLY A 386 -12.38 14.33 -30.83
C GLY A 386 -11.85 15.65 -31.39
N GLY A 387 -11.86 16.71 -30.57
CA GLY A 387 -11.20 17.97 -30.90
C GLY A 387 -9.73 17.69 -31.14
N LYS A 388 -9.20 18.14 -32.28
CA LYS A 388 -7.75 18.31 -32.43
C LYS A 388 -7.35 19.21 -31.27
N LEU A 389 -6.73 18.64 -30.23
CA LEU A 389 -6.11 19.44 -29.18
C LEU A 389 -5.26 20.48 -29.91
N GLN A 390 -5.55 21.75 -29.67
CA GLN A 390 -4.73 22.79 -30.25
C GLN A 390 -3.31 22.54 -29.74
N GLN A 391 -2.32 22.57 -30.63
CA GLN A 391 -0.93 22.30 -30.27
C GLN A 391 -0.56 23.20 -29.09
N GLY A 392 -0.34 22.61 -27.91
CA GLY A 392 -0.01 23.33 -26.67
C GLY A 392 -1.01 23.18 -25.52
N GLU A 393 -2.24 22.71 -25.75
CA GLU A 393 -3.16 22.40 -24.64
C GLU A 393 -2.75 21.10 -23.95
N ALA A 394 -2.57 21.16 -22.62
CA ALA A 394 -2.31 19.97 -21.82
C ALA A 394 -3.47 18.98 -21.99
N HIS A 395 -3.14 17.71 -22.25
CA HIS A 395 -4.15 16.66 -22.31
C HIS A 395 -5.00 16.67 -21.03
N PRO A 396 -6.35 16.60 -21.13
CA PRO A 396 -7.18 16.51 -19.95
C PRO A 396 -6.74 15.29 -19.13
N HIS A 397 -6.63 15.48 -17.81
CA HIS A 397 -6.19 14.41 -16.94
C HIS A 397 -7.14 13.21 -17.04
N PRO A 398 -6.63 11.96 -17.06
CA PRO A 398 -7.45 10.76 -17.30
C PRO A 398 -8.59 10.62 -16.28
N GLU A 399 -8.38 11.06 -15.03
CA GLU A 399 -9.40 11.06 -13.99
C GLU A 399 -10.63 11.94 -14.27
N GLN A 400 -10.56 12.85 -15.24
CA GLN A 400 -11.68 13.72 -15.64
C GLN A 400 -12.52 13.14 -16.80
N CYS A 401 -12.10 12.02 -17.39
CA CYS A 401 -12.76 11.40 -18.53
C CYS A 401 -13.68 10.26 -18.07
N SER A 402 -14.99 10.38 -18.29
CA SER A 402 -15.97 9.37 -17.86
C SER A 402 -15.75 7.99 -18.50
N ALA A 403 -15.34 7.93 -19.77
CA ALA A 403 -15.00 6.67 -20.44
C ALA A 403 -13.80 5.99 -19.77
N THR A 404 -12.80 6.78 -19.43
CA THR A 404 -11.60 6.34 -18.73
C THR A 404 -11.89 5.86 -17.33
N VAL A 405 -12.73 6.59 -16.59
CA VAL A 405 -13.17 6.21 -15.24
C VAL A 405 -13.97 4.90 -15.28
N ALA A 406 -14.86 4.71 -16.27
CA ALA A 406 -15.62 3.47 -16.40
C ALA A 406 -14.71 2.24 -16.65
N GLU A 407 -13.67 2.39 -17.46
CA GLU A 407 -12.64 1.36 -17.64
C GLU A 407 -11.81 1.16 -16.35
N ALA A 408 -11.43 2.24 -15.68
CA ALA A 408 -10.66 2.21 -14.43
C ALA A 408 -11.37 1.38 -13.36
N ILE A 409 -12.68 1.58 -13.20
CA ILE A 409 -13.52 0.83 -12.26
C ILE A 409 -13.35 -0.66 -12.51
N PHE A 410 -13.51 -1.10 -13.76
CA PHE A 410 -13.38 -2.52 -14.08
C PHE A 410 -11.97 -3.07 -13.80
N ARG A 411 -10.93 -2.35 -14.24
CA ARG A 411 -9.53 -2.77 -14.06
C ARG A 411 -9.13 -2.84 -12.59
N LEU A 412 -9.47 -1.80 -11.82
CA LEU A 412 -9.23 -1.78 -10.38
C LEU A 412 -9.89 -2.98 -9.70
N SER A 413 -11.11 -3.30 -10.12
CA SER A 413 -11.87 -4.42 -9.54
C SER A 413 -11.28 -5.76 -9.86
N PHE A 414 -10.78 -5.95 -11.09
CA PHE A 414 -10.05 -7.14 -11.47
C PHE A 414 -8.76 -7.30 -10.64
N VAL A 415 -8.06 -6.20 -10.38
CA VAL A 415 -6.87 -6.18 -9.51
C VAL A 415 -7.23 -6.55 -8.07
N LEU A 416 -8.24 -5.90 -7.49
CA LEU A 416 -8.65 -6.17 -6.11
C LEU A 416 -9.25 -7.57 -5.93
N ALA A 417 -9.90 -8.14 -6.94
CA ALA A 417 -10.41 -9.51 -6.92
C ALA A 417 -9.29 -10.55 -6.70
N ARG A 418 -8.02 -10.17 -6.92
CA ARG A 418 -6.84 -11.01 -6.71
C ARG A 418 -6.07 -10.64 -5.44
N MET A 419 -6.63 -9.74 -4.62
CA MET A 419 -6.00 -9.25 -3.40
C MET A 419 -6.77 -9.68 -2.15
N PHE A 420 -6.04 -10.18 -1.15
CA PHE A 420 -6.49 -10.33 0.22
C PHE A 420 -6.02 -9.12 1.02
N VAL A 421 -6.87 -8.09 1.07
CA VAL A 421 -6.58 -6.86 1.80
C VAL A 421 -6.99 -7.01 3.26
N ALA A 422 -6.11 -6.64 4.19
CA ALA A 422 -6.40 -6.67 5.61
C ALA A 422 -7.69 -5.87 5.92
N PRO A 423 -8.54 -6.34 6.85
CA PRO A 423 -9.74 -5.61 7.22
C PRO A 423 -9.42 -4.16 7.61
N ARG A 424 -10.27 -3.23 7.18
CA ARG A 424 -10.13 -1.78 7.44
C ARG A 424 -8.93 -1.09 6.78
N LEU A 425 -8.04 -1.81 6.10
CA LEU A 425 -7.05 -1.15 5.25
C LEU A 425 -7.77 -0.57 4.02
N LEU A 426 -7.74 0.75 3.94
CA LEU A 426 -8.36 1.52 2.87
C LEU A 426 -7.32 1.98 1.85
N PRO A 427 -7.68 2.06 0.55
CA PRO A 427 -6.79 2.57 -0.49
C PRO A 427 -6.51 4.06 -0.28
N LYS A 428 -5.36 4.52 -0.77
CA LYS A 428 -5.00 5.93 -0.81
C LYS A 428 -5.71 6.60 -1.99
N ARG A 429 -6.31 7.78 -1.79
CA ARG A 429 -7.00 8.55 -2.85
C ARG A 429 -6.11 8.74 -4.07
N HIS A 430 -4.91 9.26 -3.83
CA HIS A 430 -3.91 9.47 -4.86
C HIS A 430 -3.36 8.15 -5.41
N GLY A 431 -3.34 7.08 -4.62
CA GLY A 431 -2.96 5.75 -5.09
C GLY A 431 -3.87 5.23 -6.20
N ILE A 432 -5.19 5.43 -6.04
CA ILE A 432 -6.19 5.10 -7.07
C ILE A 432 -6.03 5.96 -8.34
N ILE A 433 -5.83 7.27 -8.16
CA ILE A 433 -5.62 8.20 -9.29
C ILE A 433 -4.33 7.85 -10.02
N SER A 434 -3.25 7.56 -9.29
CA SER A 434 -1.97 7.17 -9.85
C SER A 434 -2.03 5.80 -10.53
N PHE A 435 -2.81 4.85 -10.00
CA PHE A 435 -3.10 3.58 -10.66
C PHE A 435 -3.74 3.81 -12.04
N LEU A 436 -4.74 4.68 -12.12
CA LEU A 436 -5.36 5.06 -13.38
C LEU A 436 -4.37 5.73 -14.33
N ARG A 437 -3.61 6.73 -13.85
CA ARG A 437 -2.63 7.44 -14.67
C ARG A 437 -1.53 6.52 -15.20
N ARG A 438 -1.04 5.59 -14.39
CA ARG A 438 -0.05 4.58 -14.80
C ARG A 438 -0.58 3.73 -15.94
N TYR A 439 -1.79 3.19 -15.79
CA TYR A 439 -2.43 2.39 -16.82
C TYR A 439 -2.57 3.18 -18.15
N TYR A 440 -2.94 4.46 -18.05
CA TYR A 440 -3.05 5.34 -19.22
C TYR A 440 -1.72 5.71 -19.86
N ALA A 441 -0.64 5.80 -19.06
CA ALA A 441 0.71 6.08 -19.54
C ALA A 441 1.34 4.86 -20.22
N GLU A 442 1.07 3.65 -19.73
CA GLU A 442 1.55 2.39 -20.31
C GLU A 442 0.86 2.07 -21.65
N THR A 443 -0.35 2.58 -21.87
CA THR A 443 -1.05 2.42 -23.16
C THR A 443 -0.46 3.37 -24.21
N THR A 444 0.21 2.83 -25.23
CA THR A 444 0.91 3.66 -26.23
C THR A 444 -0.05 4.62 -26.92
N PRO A 445 0.38 5.82 -27.37
CA PRO A 445 -0.47 6.72 -28.16
C PRO A 445 -1.10 6.01 -29.35
N GLU A 446 -0.40 5.07 -29.99
CA GLU A 446 -0.89 4.24 -31.09
C GLU A 446 -1.95 3.24 -30.63
N GLN A 447 -1.74 2.54 -29.51
CA GLN A 447 -2.76 1.67 -28.92
C GLN A 447 -4.00 2.46 -28.53
N ARG A 448 -3.82 3.66 -27.97
CA ARG A 448 -4.92 4.59 -27.66
C ARG A 448 -5.62 5.00 -28.94
N LYS A 449 -4.90 5.44 -29.97
CA LYS A 449 -5.47 5.80 -31.27
C LYS A 449 -6.20 4.62 -31.91
N ASN A 450 -5.66 3.41 -31.77
CA ASN A 450 -6.28 2.19 -32.25
C ASN A 450 -7.55 1.88 -31.45
N MET A 451 -7.54 1.91 -30.12
CA MET A 451 -8.75 1.77 -29.29
C MET A 451 -9.81 2.83 -29.62
N LEU A 452 -9.36 4.06 -29.94
CA LEU A 452 -10.24 5.16 -30.33
C LEU A 452 -10.80 4.99 -31.74
N ALA A 453 -10.07 4.33 -32.65
CA ALA A 453 -10.39 4.16 -34.06
C ALA A 453 -11.01 2.79 -34.39
N THR A 454 -10.86 1.79 -33.53
CA THR A 454 -11.43 0.46 -33.71
C THR A 454 -12.92 0.49 -33.51
N THR A 455 -13.64 -0.17 -34.42
CA THR A 455 -15.08 -0.41 -34.31
C THR A 455 -15.46 -1.46 -33.26
N ALA A 456 -14.47 -2.18 -32.70
CA ALA A 456 -14.65 -3.23 -31.69
C ALA A 456 -13.70 -3.09 -30.48
N PRO A 457 -13.86 -2.09 -29.60
CA PRO A 457 -13.12 -1.96 -28.34
C PRO A 457 -13.02 -3.25 -27.49
N SER A 458 -14.06 -4.08 -27.49
CA SER A 458 -14.17 -5.35 -26.77
C SER A 458 -13.06 -6.34 -27.14
N ALA A 459 -12.64 -6.36 -28.40
CA ALA A 459 -11.59 -7.25 -28.91
C ALA A 459 -10.20 -6.93 -28.34
N LEU A 460 -9.95 -5.67 -27.99
CA LEU A 460 -8.69 -5.21 -27.39
C LEU A 460 -8.76 -5.24 -25.86
N PHE A 461 -9.93 -4.92 -25.32
CA PHE A 461 -10.12 -4.77 -23.88
C PHE A 461 -9.83 -6.07 -23.12
N GLY A 462 -10.46 -7.17 -23.50
CA GLY A 462 -10.34 -8.44 -22.79
C GLY A 462 -8.90 -8.94 -22.68
N PRO A 463 -8.17 -9.14 -23.80
CA PRO A 463 -6.78 -9.57 -23.76
C PRO A 463 -5.87 -8.61 -23.01
N SER A 464 -6.08 -7.29 -23.15
CA SER A 464 -5.27 -6.31 -22.44
C SER A 464 -5.45 -6.42 -20.92
N VAL A 465 -6.68 -6.60 -20.42
CA VAL A 465 -6.94 -6.75 -18.98
C VAL A 465 -6.27 -8.00 -18.43
N VAL A 466 -6.38 -9.12 -19.15
CA VAL A 466 -5.76 -10.38 -18.73
C VAL A 466 -4.24 -10.27 -18.71
N GLN A 467 -3.63 -9.68 -19.75
CA GLN A 467 -2.18 -9.53 -19.88
C GLN A 467 -1.58 -8.53 -18.90
N THR A 468 -2.31 -7.46 -18.51
CA THR A 468 -1.79 -6.40 -17.63
C THR A 468 -1.37 -6.94 -16.25
N PHE A 469 -1.86 -8.12 -15.85
CA PHE A 469 -1.65 -8.68 -14.51
C PHE A 469 -1.15 -10.13 -14.52
N ASP A 470 -0.41 -10.51 -15.55
CA ASP A 470 0.15 -11.86 -15.69
C ASP A 470 1.31 -12.12 -14.70
N SER A 471 1.92 -11.08 -14.10
CA SER A 471 3.03 -11.25 -13.15
C SER A 471 2.66 -10.85 -11.71
N SER A 472 3.13 -11.63 -10.73
CA SER A 472 3.04 -11.27 -9.31
C SER A 472 3.70 -9.93 -9.02
N VAL A 473 4.76 -9.58 -9.77
CA VAL A 473 5.48 -8.31 -9.63
C VAL A 473 4.57 -7.14 -9.96
N ASP A 474 3.82 -7.20 -11.07
CA ASP A 474 2.90 -6.14 -11.46
C ASP A 474 1.76 -6.00 -10.45
N MET A 475 1.25 -7.12 -9.95
CA MET A 475 0.24 -7.14 -8.90
C MET A 475 0.75 -6.53 -7.58
N ILE A 476 1.99 -6.83 -7.17
CA ILE A 476 2.65 -6.20 -6.01
C ILE A 476 2.81 -4.70 -6.24
N LYS A 477 3.26 -4.28 -7.43
CA LYS A 477 3.38 -2.85 -7.77
C LYS A 477 2.02 -2.16 -7.77
N SER A 478 0.97 -2.80 -8.27
CA SER A 478 -0.40 -2.27 -8.21
C SER A 478 -0.90 -2.15 -6.77
N ALA A 479 -0.63 -3.13 -5.90
CA ALA A 479 -0.96 -3.03 -4.48
C ALA A 479 -0.23 -1.87 -3.80
N ALA A 480 1.09 -1.73 -4.03
CA ALA A 480 1.89 -0.64 -3.49
C ALA A 480 1.37 0.73 -3.98
N LEU A 481 1.01 0.81 -5.26
CA LEU A 481 0.44 2.03 -5.82
C LEU A 481 -0.92 2.36 -5.20
N ILE A 482 -1.83 1.38 -5.10
CA ILE A 482 -3.19 1.58 -4.57
C ILE A 482 -3.19 1.95 -3.08
N PHE A 483 -2.40 1.23 -2.26
CA PHE A 483 -2.50 1.32 -0.79
C PHE A 483 -1.43 2.18 -0.14
N ALA A 484 -0.29 2.41 -0.81
CA ALA A 484 0.80 3.27 -0.34
C ALA A 484 1.06 4.50 -1.24
N ASN A 485 0.39 4.63 -2.40
CA ASN A 485 0.63 5.69 -3.38
C ASN A 485 2.09 5.74 -3.87
N SER A 486 2.73 4.57 -4.00
CA SER A 486 4.10 4.47 -4.51
C SER A 486 4.14 3.82 -5.89
N SER A 487 4.61 4.57 -6.89
CA SER A 487 4.73 4.14 -8.29
C SER A 487 5.96 3.29 -8.56
N SER A 488 6.96 3.38 -7.69
CA SER A 488 8.23 2.67 -7.83
C SER A 488 8.66 2.16 -6.46
N PRO A 489 8.00 1.14 -5.90
CA PRO A 489 8.70 0.31 -4.93
C PRO A 489 10.01 -0.11 -5.60
N ASP A 490 11.13 0.02 -4.89
CA ASP A 490 12.50 -0.24 -5.37
C ASP A 490 12.70 -1.73 -5.66
N ILE A 491 11.89 -2.23 -6.57
CA ILE A 491 11.80 -3.57 -7.10
C ILE A 491 12.59 -3.49 -8.38
N ASP A 492 13.88 -3.78 -8.27
CA ASP A 492 14.72 -4.14 -9.40
C ASP A 492 13.94 -5.10 -10.32
N ALA A 493 14.29 -5.18 -11.60
CA ALA A 493 13.62 -5.98 -12.63
C ALA A 493 13.65 -7.53 -12.39
N GLN A 494 13.73 -7.96 -11.14
CA GLN A 494 13.63 -9.32 -10.67
C GLN A 494 12.24 -9.89 -10.94
N LYS A 495 12.19 -10.90 -11.80
CA LYS A 495 10.96 -11.59 -12.20
C LYS A 495 10.33 -12.48 -11.11
N SER A 496 11.00 -12.66 -9.97
CA SER A 496 10.64 -13.66 -8.93
C SER A 496 10.33 -13.05 -7.56
N LEU A 497 9.94 -11.78 -7.50
CA LEU A 497 9.60 -11.15 -6.23
C LEU A 497 8.32 -11.76 -5.64
N MET A 498 8.44 -12.33 -4.42
CA MET A 498 7.31 -12.91 -3.70
C MET A 498 6.71 -11.96 -2.68
N GLY A 499 7.45 -11.01 -2.13
CA GLY A 499 6.84 -9.99 -1.27
C GLY A 499 7.76 -8.85 -0.91
N ILE A 500 7.18 -7.73 -0.48
CA ILE A 500 7.88 -6.52 -0.08
C ILE A 500 7.27 -5.93 1.20
N THR A 501 8.12 -5.26 1.98
CA THR A 501 7.68 -4.24 2.94
C THR A 501 7.91 -2.89 2.29
N HIS A 502 6.85 -2.10 2.09
CA HIS A 502 6.93 -0.80 1.41
C HIS A 502 5.97 0.19 2.05
N ASP A 503 6.49 1.34 2.51
CA ASP A 503 5.73 2.44 3.14
C ASP A 503 4.72 1.98 4.20
N GLY A 504 5.17 1.12 5.12
CA GLY A 504 4.32 0.62 6.22
C GLY A 504 3.29 -0.44 5.80
N LEU A 505 3.44 -1.03 4.61
CA LEU A 505 2.65 -2.16 4.14
C LEU A 505 3.53 -3.37 3.86
N ALA A 506 3.05 -4.54 4.26
CA ALA A 506 3.53 -5.83 3.84
C ALA A 506 2.66 -6.34 2.68
N ILE A 507 3.29 -6.58 1.53
CA ILE A 507 2.63 -7.04 0.31
C ILE A 507 3.26 -8.37 -0.07
N LEU A 508 2.49 -9.46 -0.02
CA LEU A 508 2.99 -10.82 -0.27
C LEU A 508 2.18 -11.50 -1.38
N SER A 509 2.84 -11.93 -2.44
CA SER A 509 2.33 -12.89 -3.40
C SER A 509 2.28 -14.28 -2.76
N THR A 510 1.09 -14.70 -2.39
CA THR A 510 0.81 -16.09 -2.01
C THR A 510 0.42 -16.83 -3.28
N GLY A 511 1.27 -17.74 -3.74
CA GLY A 511 0.94 -18.57 -4.90
C GLY A 511 1.44 -19.98 -4.78
N ALA A 512 0.56 -20.93 -5.08
CA ALA A 512 0.92 -22.33 -5.24
C ALA A 512 1.37 -22.55 -6.68
N LYS A 513 2.54 -23.17 -6.84
CA LYS A 513 2.92 -23.74 -8.12
C LYS A 513 2.17 -25.06 -8.25
N ASP A 514 1.12 -25.07 -9.07
CA ASP A 514 0.56 -26.33 -9.55
C ASP A 514 1.61 -26.98 -10.46
N VAL A 515 2.43 -27.85 -9.89
CA VAL A 515 3.30 -28.72 -10.68
C VAL A 515 2.39 -29.74 -11.33
N ALA A 516 1.95 -29.46 -12.55
CA ALA A 516 1.28 -30.43 -13.38
C ALA A 516 2.28 -31.58 -13.67
N LEU A 517 2.16 -32.67 -12.91
CA LEU A 517 2.88 -33.91 -13.14
C LEU A 517 2.23 -34.66 -14.30
N ASP A 518 2.17 -34.06 -15.49
CA ASP A 518 1.75 -34.76 -16.69
C ASP A 518 2.97 -35.47 -17.28
N GLY A 519 3.08 -36.76 -16.95
CA GLY A 519 4.13 -37.64 -17.42
C GLY A 519 4.24 -37.63 -18.95
N GLY A 520 5.26 -36.96 -19.47
CA GLY A 520 5.76 -37.16 -20.82
C GLY A 520 5.33 -36.16 -21.90
N ARG A 521 4.56 -35.11 -21.59
CA ARG A 521 4.37 -33.99 -22.53
C ARG A 521 5.10 -32.75 -21.99
N LYS A 522 5.88 -32.11 -22.88
CA LYS A 522 6.71 -30.94 -22.60
C LYS A 522 6.02 -30.02 -21.60
N ALA A 523 6.71 -29.71 -20.50
CA ALA A 523 6.30 -28.71 -19.52
C ALA A 523 6.04 -27.38 -20.23
N GLN A 524 4.83 -27.18 -20.73
CA GLN A 524 4.36 -25.90 -21.25
C GLN A 524 3.97 -25.07 -20.03
N ASP A 525 4.72 -23.98 -19.85
CA ASP A 525 4.45 -22.83 -18.97
C ASP A 525 3.52 -23.11 -17.77
N THR A 526 4.08 -23.70 -16.71
CA THR A 526 3.45 -23.68 -15.39
C THR A 526 3.40 -22.23 -14.90
N GLN A 527 2.28 -21.55 -15.11
CA GLN A 527 2.04 -20.20 -14.59
C GLN A 527 1.62 -20.22 -13.12
N TRP A 528 2.14 -19.26 -12.36
CA TRP A 528 1.88 -19.11 -10.94
C TRP A 528 0.44 -18.67 -10.69
N LYS A 529 -0.30 -19.42 -9.86
CA LYS A 529 -1.56 -18.96 -9.27
C LYS A 529 -1.21 -18.01 -8.12
N SER A 530 -0.97 -16.73 -8.40
CA SER A 530 -0.66 -15.75 -7.36
C SER A 530 -1.89 -14.93 -6.96
N SER A 531 -2.25 -15.02 -5.68
CA SER A 531 -3.00 -14.00 -4.96
C SER A 531 -2.04 -13.08 -4.21
N ILE A 532 -2.43 -11.82 -3.99
CA ILE A 532 -1.61 -10.87 -3.22
C ILE A 532 -2.27 -10.60 -1.88
N GLN A 533 -1.59 -10.86 -0.79
CA GLN A 533 -1.99 -10.40 0.54
C GLN A 533 -1.42 -9.01 0.80
N VAL A 534 -2.25 -8.07 1.25
CA VAL A 534 -1.86 -6.68 1.57
C VAL A 534 -2.23 -6.38 3.00
N VAL A 535 -1.25 -6.11 3.86
CA VAL A 535 -1.44 -5.92 5.30
C VAL A 535 -0.61 -4.73 5.79
N PRO A 536 -1.15 -3.85 6.65
CA PRO A 536 -0.32 -2.87 7.37
C PRO A 536 0.79 -3.54 8.18
N GLY A 537 1.99 -2.99 8.16
CA GLY A 537 3.16 -3.50 8.87
C GLY A 537 4.17 -4.17 7.94
N TRP A 538 4.90 -5.16 8.45
CA TRP A 538 6.14 -5.64 7.87
C TRP A 538 6.12 -7.14 7.61
N ILE A 539 7.00 -7.60 6.72
CA ILE A 539 7.33 -9.01 6.58
C ILE A 539 8.52 -9.31 7.49
N CYS A 540 8.33 -10.23 8.43
CA CYS A 540 9.36 -10.63 9.38
C CYS A 540 9.63 -12.14 9.27
N LEU A 541 10.92 -12.50 9.25
CA LEU A 541 11.36 -13.88 9.23
C LEU A 541 12.38 -14.15 10.34
N SER A 542 12.10 -15.13 11.20
CA SER A 542 12.87 -15.48 12.40
C SER A 542 13.22 -14.25 13.24
N GLY A 543 12.26 -13.34 13.35
CA GLY A 543 12.40 -12.09 14.08
C GLY A 543 13.09 -10.96 13.32
N HIS A 544 13.73 -11.17 12.16
CA HIS A 544 14.39 -10.10 11.41
C HIS A 544 13.47 -9.47 10.34
N GLU A 545 13.60 -8.15 10.11
CA GLU A 545 12.96 -7.50 8.96
C GLU A 545 13.53 -8.11 7.67
N ALA A 546 12.66 -8.70 6.85
CA ALA A 546 13.07 -9.40 5.64
C ALA A 546 12.49 -8.71 4.40
N ARG A 547 13.37 -8.39 3.45
CA ARG A 547 12.97 -8.21 2.05
C ARG A 547 12.95 -9.61 1.43
N LEU A 548 11.77 -10.12 1.12
CA LEU A 548 11.60 -11.53 0.72
C LEU A 548 11.73 -11.70 -0.80
N GLU A 549 12.97 -11.84 -1.26
CA GLU A 549 13.29 -12.22 -2.64
C GLU A 549 13.48 -13.74 -2.72
N VAL A 550 12.42 -14.48 -3.08
CA VAL A 550 12.43 -15.95 -3.15
C VAL A 550 12.71 -16.42 -4.57
N TYR A 551 13.79 -17.17 -4.75
CA TYR A 551 14.03 -17.98 -5.95
C TYR A 551 13.61 -19.42 -5.66
N VAL A 552 12.67 -19.92 -6.47
CA VAL A 552 12.34 -21.35 -6.51
C VAL A 552 13.10 -21.97 -7.67
N ASP A 553 14.23 -22.62 -7.40
CA ASP A 553 14.92 -23.47 -8.38
C ASP A 553 14.34 -24.88 -8.26
N ILE A 554 13.61 -25.34 -9.28
CA ILE A 554 13.15 -26.74 -9.35
C ILE A 554 14.15 -27.50 -10.20
N LYS A 555 15.17 -28.08 -9.55
CA LYS A 555 16.03 -29.09 -10.17
C LYS A 555 15.76 -30.44 -9.53
N GLY A 556 15.18 -31.35 -10.30
CA GLY A 556 15.00 -32.75 -9.92
C GLY A 556 13.68 -33.33 -10.41
N GLY A 557 13.67 -33.84 -11.65
CA GLY A 557 12.58 -34.69 -12.12
C GLY A 557 12.71 -36.08 -11.52
N VAL A 558 11.75 -36.48 -10.68
CA VAL A 558 11.60 -37.88 -10.23
C VAL A 558 10.29 -38.40 -10.83
N ALA A 559 10.39 -39.47 -11.62
CA ALA A 559 9.25 -40.09 -12.28
C ALA A 559 8.46 -40.99 -11.31
N TYR A 560 7.13 -40.89 -11.30
CA TYR A 560 6.26 -41.77 -10.53
C TYR A 560 5.18 -42.42 -11.41
N LYS A 561 5.26 -43.74 -11.57
CA LYS A 561 4.12 -44.64 -11.80
C LYS A 561 3.47 -44.90 -10.42
N ASP A 562 2.16 -45.11 -10.39
CA ASP A 562 1.36 -45.57 -9.23
C ASP A 562 0.71 -44.50 -8.32
N LEU A 563 0.14 -43.43 -8.90
CA LEU A 563 -0.73 -42.46 -8.18
C LEU A 563 -2.22 -42.54 -8.55
N GLY A 564 -2.69 -43.71 -9.02
CA GLY A 564 -4.11 -43.95 -9.32
C GLY A 564 -5.05 -44.07 -8.11
N GLN A 565 -4.54 -43.99 -6.86
CA GLN A 565 -5.33 -44.36 -5.67
C GLN A 565 -5.55 -43.27 -4.61
N LEU A 566 -5.13 -42.01 -4.81
CA LEU A 566 -5.21 -40.96 -3.77
C LEU A 566 -6.12 -39.77 -4.13
N ARG A 567 -7.33 -40.03 -4.67
CA ARG A 567 -8.42 -39.05 -4.59
C ARG A 567 -9.19 -39.27 -3.28
N GLY A 568 -8.80 -38.60 -2.20
CA GLY A 568 -9.65 -38.59 -1.00
C GLY A 568 -9.08 -38.16 0.36
N SER A 569 -7.79 -37.87 0.52
CA SER A 569 -7.23 -37.61 1.87
C SER A 569 -6.60 -36.22 2.03
N HIS A 570 -6.93 -35.58 3.15
CA HIS A 570 -6.39 -34.30 3.65
C HIS A 570 -4.87 -34.18 3.50
N MET A 571 -4.42 -33.01 3.03
CA MET A 571 -3.02 -32.60 2.92
C MET A 571 -2.41 -32.44 4.32
N ASP A 572 -1.42 -33.25 4.67
CA ASP A 572 -0.70 -33.16 5.96
C ASP A 572 0.47 -32.17 5.82
N MET A 573 0.24 -30.93 6.28
CA MET A 573 1.21 -29.83 6.23
C MET A 573 2.50 -30.10 7.04
N ARG A 574 2.56 -31.15 7.87
CA ARG A 574 3.78 -31.56 8.58
C ARG A 574 4.82 -32.20 7.67
N LYS A 575 4.48 -32.55 6.42
CA LYS A 575 5.37 -33.19 5.44
C LYS A 575 6.16 -32.22 4.55
N VAL A 576 5.92 -30.92 4.71
CA VAL A 576 6.60 -29.87 3.96
C VAL A 576 7.89 -29.46 4.68
N ARG A 577 9.06 -29.74 4.09
CA ARG A 577 10.33 -29.15 4.55
C ARG A 577 10.70 -27.97 3.64
N GLN A 578 10.77 -26.78 4.22
CA GLN A 578 11.37 -25.60 3.60
C GLN A 578 12.88 -25.64 3.78
N LEU A 579 13.63 -25.62 2.67
CA LEU A 579 15.05 -25.32 2.67
C LEU A 579 15.20 -23.82 2.39
N LEU A 580 15.51 -23.04 3.42
CA LEU A 580 15.84 -21.62 3.30
C LEU A 580 17.35 -21.50 3.07
N ARG A 581 17.75 -20.90 1.94
CA ARG A 581 19.15 -20.59 1.66
C ARG A 581 19.35 -19.08 1.58
N TRP A 582 20.27 -18.60 2.40
CA TRP A 582 20.69 -17.20 2.42
C TRP A 582 21.76 -16.94 1.35
N SER A 583 21.59 -15.87 0.56
CA SER A 583 22.62 -15.34 -0.33
C SER A 583 22.57 -13.80 -0.31
N GLY A 584 23.26 -13.17 0.65
CA GLY A 584 23.29 -11.71 0.78
C GLY A 584 22.00 -11.13 1.40
N ARG A 585 21.35 -10.17 0.72
CA ARG A 585 20.07 -9.54 1.15
C ARG A 585 18.81 -10.30 0.67
N THR A 586 19.01 -11.47 0.10
CA THR A 586 18.06 -12.20 -0.73
C THR A 586 17.93 -13.61 -0.17
N MET A 587 16.69 -14.13 -0.02
CA MET A 587 16.44 -15.45 0.56
C MET A 587 15.71 -16.36 -0.42
N CYS A 588 16.41 -17.37 -0.93
CA CYS A 588 15.79 -18.41 -1.74
C CYS A 588 15.13 -19.45 -0.82
N THR A 589 13.83 -19.70 -0.98
CA THR A 589 13.16 -20.87 -0.38
C THR A 589 12.87 -21.90 -1.46
N THR A 590 13.27 -23.15 -1.21
CA THR A 590 12.81 -24.29 -1.99
C THR A 590 11.92 -25.14 -1.08
N ILE A 591 10.65 -25.25 -1.45
CA ILE A 591 9.69 -26.11 -0.77
C ILE A 591 9.75 -27.48 -1.43
N VAL A 592 10.28 -28.49 -0.74
CA VAL A 592 10.32 -29.88 -1.23
C VAL A 592 9.31 -30.71 -0.44
N HIS A 593 8.37 -31.32 -1.14
CA HIS A 593 7.40 -32.24 -0.55
C HIS A 593 7.95 -33.67 -0.65
N ALA A 594 8.44 -34.22 0.45
CA ALA A 594 8.91 -35.61 0.50
C ALA A 594 7.74 -36.54 0.82
N ASN A 595 7.48 -37.52 -0.05
CA ASN A 595 6.30 -38.38 0.02
C ASN A 595 6.57 -39.79 0.57
N SER A 596 7.81 -40.17 0.85
CA SER A 596 8.14 -41.48 1.42
C SER A 596 9.08 -41.42 2.64
N GLU A 597 9.04 -42.46 3.48
CA GLU A 597 10.03 -42.65 4.56
C GLU A 597 11.45 -42.93 4.01
N GLU A 598 11.59 -43.42 2.78
CA GLU A 598 12.90 -43.65 2.14
C GLU A 598 13.61 -42.34 1.77
N GLU A 599 12.87 -41.29 1.39
CA GLU A 599 13.42 -39.94 1.15
C GLU A 599 13.94 -39.28 2.45
N ARG A 600 13.45 -39.72 3.63
CA ARG A 600 14.00 -39.26 4.91
C ARG A 600 15.39 -39.83 5.20
N THR A 601 15.70 -41.02 4.69
CA THR A 601 17.00 -41.69 4.86
C THR A 601 18.03 -41.23 3.82
N ALA A 602 17.65 -41.05 2.56
CA ALA A 602 18.56 -40.53 1.53
C ALA A 602 19.04 -39.09 1.82
N GLY A 603 18.21 -38.26 2.48
CA GLY A 603 18.58 -36.92 2.92
C GLY A 603 19.40 -36.85 4.22
N ARG A 604 19.69 -37.97 4.90
CA ARG A 604 20.56 -37.99 6.08
C ARG A 604 22.05 -38.02 5.73
N ASP A 605 22.42 -38.59 4.58
CA ASP A 605 23.81 -38.97 4.30
C ASP A 605 24.49 -38.19 3.15
N GLY A 606 23.85 -37.13 2.62
CA GLY A 606 24.38 -36.34 1.50
C GLY A 606 24.56 -34.86 1.83
N TRP A 607 25.63 -34.49 2.55
CA TRP A 607 26.05 -33.10 2.67
C TRP A 607 26.99 -32.74 1.52
N TYR A 608 26.54 -31.90 0.58
CA TYR A 608 27.46 -31.19 -0.31
C TYR A 608 27.97 -29.94 0.41
N SER A 609 29.20 -30.02 0.94
CA SER A 609 29.94 -28.84 1.38
C SER A 609 30.50 -28.12 0.14
N LEU A 610 29.94 -26.96 -0.20
CA LEU A 610 30.59 -26.03 -1.11
C LEU A 610 31.66 -25.27 -0.32
N LYS A 611 32.92 -25.73 -0.42
CA LYS A 611 34.07 -24.89 -0.12
C LYS A 611 34.27 -23.90 -1.27
N ASN A 612 34.47 -22.64 -0.92
CA ASN A 612 34.86 -21.55 -1.82
C ASN A 612 35.94 -21.98 -2.81
N LEU A 613 35.64 -22.00 -4.11
CA LEU A 613 36.67 -21.99 -5.16
C LEU A 613 36.16 -21.23 -6.38
N GLY A 614 36.97 -20.28 -6.82
CA GLY A 614 36.86 -19.62 -8.11
C GLY A 614 37.47 -20.46 -9.22
N GLU A 615 37.05 -20.11 -10.44
CA GLU A 615 37.64 -20.43 -11.76
C GLU A 615 37.85 -21.92 -12.13
N THR A 616 37.01 -22.36 -13.08
CA THR A 616 37.17 -23.45 -14.07
C THR A 616 37.33 -24.92 -13.61
N GLU A 617 36.40 -25.71 -14.16
CA GLU A 617 36.43 -27.16 -14.47
C GLU A 617 36.09 -28.21 -13.37
N ASP A 618 35.15 -29.08 -13.79
CA ASP A 618 34.69 -30.42 -13.39
C ASP A 618 34.35 -30.78 -11.94
N LEU A 619 33.09 -31.22 -11.76
CA LEU A 619 32.54 -31.84 -10.55
C LEU A 619 32.81 -33.36 -10.57
N VAL A 620 33.54 -33.88 -9.58
CA VAL A 620 33.67 -35.33 -9.34
C VAL A 620 32.81 -35.73 -8.13
N CYS A 621 31.95 -36.74 -8.32
CA CYS A 621 31.29 -37.44 -7.22
C CYS A 621 32.29 -38.40 -6.54
N ASP A 622 32.61 -38.15 -5.27
CA ASP A 622 33.55 -38.96 -4.47
C ASP A 622 33.13 -40.44 -4.27
N ASN A 623 31.91 -40.83 -4.65
CA ASN A 623 31.42 -42.20 -4.52
C ASN A 623 31.11 -42.91 -5.85
N CYS A 624 31.35 -42.27 -7.00
CA CYS A 624 30.82 -42.79 -8.27
C CYS A 624 31.88 -43.19 -9.32
N GLN A 625 33.14 -42.73 -9.25
CA GLN A 625 34.21 -42.98 -10.24
C GLN A 625 33.79 -42.97 -11.73
N THR A 626 32.75 -42.21 -12.11
CA THR A 626 32.38 -41.98 -13.50
C THR A 626 32.46 -40.49 -13.79
N HIS A 627 33.32 -40.11 -14.73
CA HIS A 627 33.42 -38.75 -15.26
C HIS A 627 32.17 -38.42 -16.10
N VAL A 628 31.62 -37.21 -15.90
CA VAL A 628 30.69 -36.56 -16.84
C VAL A 628 31.38 -35.34 -17.40
#